data_AF-A0A261FD67-F1
#
_entry.id   AF-A0A261FD67-F1
#
_cell.length_a   1.000
_cell.length_b   1.000
_cell.length_c   1.000
_cell.angle_alpha   90.00
_cell.angle_beta   90.00
_cell.angle_gamma   90.00
#
_symmetry.space_group_name_H-M   'P 1'
#
loop_
_entity.id
_entity.type
_entity.pdbx_description
1 polymer ?
#
loop_
_entity_poly.entity_id
_entity_poly.type
_entity_poly.pdbx_seq_one_letter_code
_entity_poly.pdbx_strand_id
1 'polypeptide(L)'
;MLVLLVTAAGTMGLTDGAVGDLAVSTAVAKVTPDWWTLFARGILCNVLVCLAVRIGFAARSVSDKVLGILLPIAGFVAMGFEHCVANMFFLPMGLAAKLLGFGAGVADAGALSVGAIVYNLSAATLGNILGGSLFVALGYWYLNAKKC
;
A
#
# COMPACT_ATOMS: atom_id res chain seq x y z
N MET A 1 12.95 -9.91 -4.92
CA MET A 1 12.96 -11.32 -4.46
C MET A 1 11.55 -11.88 -4.33
N LEU A 2 10.66 -11.31 -3.50
CA LEU A 2 9.31 -11.85 -3.28
C LEU A 2 8.48 -12.01 -4.57
N VAL A 3 8.42 -10.99 -5.43
CA VAL A 3 7.70 -11.05 -6.71
C VAL A 3 8.20 -12.20 -7.59
N LEU A 4 9.52 -12.46 -7.61
CA LEU A 4 10.08 -13.57 -8.37
C LEU A 4 9.64 -14.93 -7.82
N LEU A 5 9.57 -15.08 -6.50
CA LEU A 5 9.11 -16.31 -5.85
C LEU A 5 7.62 -16.53 -6.12
N VAL A 6 6.79 -15.48 -6.03
CA VAL A 6 5.35 -15.56 -6.30
C VAL A 6 5.08 -15.90 -7.78
N THR A 7 5.87 -15.35 -8.69
CA THR A 7 5.86 -15.71 -10.11
C THR A 7 6.28 -17.15 -10.35
N ALA A 8 7.40 -17.58 -9.77
CA ALA A 8 7.91 -18.95 -9.90
C ALA A 8 6.96 -19.99 -9.30
N ALA A 9 6.19 -19.60 -8.27
CA ALA A 9 5.15 -20.43 -7.68
C ALA A 9 3.91 -20.62 -8.58
N GLY A 10 3.84 -19.98 -9.75
CA GLY A 10 2.73 -20.14 -10.70
C GLY A 10 1.39 -19.55 -10.22
N THR A 11 1.41 -18.76 -9.15
CA THR A 11 0.19 -18.25 -8.50
C THR A 11 -0.71 -17.42 -9.41
N MET A 12 -0.14 -16.73 -10.41
CA MET A 12 -0.89 -15.91 -11.37
C MET A 12 -1.77 -16.74 -12.31
N GLY A 13 -1.43 -18.01 -12.54
CA GLY A 13 -2.23 -18.93 -13.36
C GLY A 13 -3.36 -19.62 -12.60
N LEU A 14 -3.48 -19.41 -11.28
CA LEU A 14 -4.58 -19.99 -10.49
C LEU A 14 -5.93 -19.43 -10.94
N THR A 15 -6.97 -20.27 -10.84
CA THR A 15 -8.34 -19.92 -11.21
C THR A 15 -8.41 -19.37 -12.64
N ASP A 16 -7.85 -20.13 -13.58
CA ASP A 16 -7.81 -19.80 -15.02
C ASP A 16 -7.23 -18.41 -15.33
N GLY A 17 -6.26 -17.96 -14.53
CA GLY A 17 -5.59 -16.66 -14.70
C GLY A 17 -6.22 -15.50 -13.94
N ALA A 18 -7.33 -15.72 -13.21
CA ALA A 18 -8.03 -14.65 -12.48
C ALA A 18 -7.14 -13.97 -11.42
N VAL A 19 -6.18 -14.69 -10.83
CA VAL A 19 -5.21 -14.10 -9.88
C VAL A 19 -4.26 -13.13 -10.60
N GLY A 20 -3.79 -13.50 -11.79
CA GLY A 20 -2.98 -12.62 -12.64
C GLY A 20 -3.75 -11.37 -13.07
N ASP A 21 -5.00 -11.52 -13.50
CA ASP A 21 -5.88 -10.41 -13.88
C ASP A 21 -6.14 -9.47 -12.70
N LEU A 22 -6.37 -10.01 -11.50
CA LEU A 22 -6.51 -9.23 -10.27
C LEU A 22 -5.23 -8.44 -9.94
N ALA A 23 -4.06 -9.04 -10.13
CA ALA A 23 -2.78 -8.35 -9.90
C ALA A 23 -2.60 -7.18 -10.87
N VAL A 24 -2.93 -7.35 -12.15
CA VAL A 24 -2.89 -6.26 -13.16
C VAL A 24 -3.90 -5.18 -12.81
N SER A 25 -5.15 -5.54 -12.53
CA SER A 25 -6.23 -4.59 -12.17
C SER A 25 -5.89 -3.77 -10.93
N THR A 26 -5.34 -4.42 -9.90
CA THR A 26 -4.90 -3.74 -8.67
C THR A 26 -3.76 -2.76 -8.96
N ALA A 27 -2.78 -3.14 -9.78
CA ALA A 27 -1.67 -2.25 -10.11
C ALA A 27 -2.12 -1.06 -10.97
N VAL A 28 -3.02 -1.29 -11.94
CA VAL A 28 -3.60 -0.22 -12.76
C VAL A 28 -4.34 0.79 -11.89
N ALA A 29 -5.22 0.33 -10.99
CA ALA A 29 -5.97 1.20 -10.08
C ALA A 29 -5.09 2.09 -9.17
N LYS A 30 -3.83 1.70 -8.97
CA LYS A 30 -2.84 2.44 -8.18
C LYS A 30 -2.05 3.46 -8.99
N VAL A 31 -1.93 3.29 -10.30
CA VAL A 31 -1.15 4.20 -11.15
C VAL A 31 -2.02 5.15 -11.98
N THR A 32 -3.33 4.91 -12.05
CA THR A 32 -4.27 5.78 -12.77
C THR A 32 -4.61 7.10 -12.06
N PRO A 33 -4.65 7.22 -10.72
CA PRO A 33 -4.96 8.50 -10.09
C PRO A 33 -3.84 9.53 -10.28
N ASP A 34 -4.20 10.82 -10.23
CA ASP A 34 -3.24 11.91 -10.30
C ASP A 34 -2.33 11.97 -9.07
N TRP A 35 -1.18 12.65 -9.22
CA TRP A 35 -0.15 12.75 -8.20
C TRP A 35 -0.67 13.25 -6.85
N TRP A 36 -1.52 14.29 -6.85
CA TRP A 36 -2.01 14.90 -5.63
C TRP A 36 -3.02 14.02 -4.91
N THR A 37 -3.84 13.29 -5.66
CA THR A 37 -4.71 12.25 -5.11
C THR A 37 -3.87 11.14 -4.45
N LEU A 38 -2.82 10.65 -5.11
CA LEU A 38 -1.93 9.63 -4.54
C LEU A 38 -1.20 10.13 -3.29
N PHE A 39 -0.75 11.38 -3.31
CA PHE A 39 -0.11 12.02 -2.17
C PHE A 39 -1.06 12.14 -0.97
N ALA A 40 -2.28 12.63 -1.16
CA ALA A 40 -3.28 12.74 -0.09
C ALA A 40 -3.67 11.36 0.48
N ARG A 41 -3.86 10.36 -0.40
CA ARG A 41 -4.06 8.96 0.02
C ARG A 41 -2.87 8.44 0.83
N GLY A 42 -1.65 8.83 0.48
CA GLY A 42 -0.43 8.50 1.22
C GLY A 42 -0.41 9.11 2.64
N ILE A 43 -0.85 10.35 2.80
CA ILE A 43 -0.94 10.99 4.12
C ILE A 43 -1.87 10.19 5.02
N LEU A 44 -3.11 9.96 4.56
CA LEU A 44 -4.13 9.27 5.33
C LEU A 44 -3.75 7.81 5.62
N CYS A 45 -3.09 7.14 4.68
CA CYS A 45 -2.54 5.81 4.91
C CYS A 45 -1.64 5.79 6.13
N ASN A 46 -0.62 6.66 6.16
CA ASN A 46 0.40 6.54 7.19
C ASN A 46 -0.04 7.09 8.55
N VAL A 47 -1.08 7.92 8.60
CA VAL A 47 -1.77 8.23 9.87
C VAL A 47 -2.33 6.95 10.49
N LEU A 48 -3.02 6.11 9.71
CA LEU A 48 -3.58 4.84 10.20
C LEU A 48 -2.50 3.80 10.51
N VAL A 49 -1.44 3.71 9.69
CA VAL A 49 -0.31 2.81 9.96
C VAL A 49 0.40 3.21 11.26
N CYS A 50 0.70 4.48 11.47
CA CYS A 50 1.33 4.94 12.70
C CYS A 50 0.39 4.78 13.92
N LEU A 51 -0.92 4.93 13.76
CA LEU A 51 -1.90 4.59 14.80
C LEU A 51 -1.86 3.09 15.14
N ALA A 52 -1.82 2.21 14.15
CA ALA A 52 -1.67 0.77 14.35
C ALA A 52 -0.39 0.43 15.13
N VAL A 53 0.74 1.06 14.77
CA VAL A 53 2.01 0.90 15.49
C VAL A 53 1.87 1.37 16.95
N ARG A 54 1.20 2.49 17.21
CA ARG A 54 0.97 2.96 18.59
C ARG A 54 0.12 2.00 19.40
N ILE A 55 -0.96 1.47 18.82
CA ILE A 55 -1.80 0.44 19.45
C ILE A 55 -0.95 -0.77 19.80
N GLY A 56 -0.09 -1.22 18.88
CA GLY A 56 0.86 -2.31 19.11
C GLY A 56 1.83 -2.04 20.27
N PHE A 57 2.28 -0.80 20.47
CA PHE A 57 3.11 -0.41 21.62
C PHE A 57 2.33 -0.29 22.93
N ALA A 58 1.03 -0.01 22.88
CA ALA A 58 0.18 0.09 24.08
C ALA A 58 -0.37 -1.27 24.54
N ALA A 59 -0.38 -2.26 23.66
CA ALA A 59 -0.86 -3.62 23.89
C ALA A 59 0.03 -4.42 24.86
N ARG A 60 -0.59 -5.29 25.68
CA ARG A 60 0.10 -6.05 26.74
C ARG A 60 0.30 -7.53 26.40
N SER A 61 -0.52 -8.09 25.51
CA SER A 61 -0.36 -9.45 24.99
C SER A 61 -0.13 -9.47 23.47
N VAL A 62 0.31 -10.61 22.93
CA VAL A 62 0.41 -10.80 21.47
C VAL A 62 -0.97 -10.72 20.82
N SER A 63 -1.99 -11.31 21.45
CA SER A 63 -3.37 -11.26 20.96
C SER A 63 -3.88 -9.83 20.84
N ASP A 64 -3.61 -8.97 21.85
CA ASP A 64 -3.99 -7.55 21.80
C ASP A 64 -3.30 -6.81 20.64
N LYS A 65 -2.04 -7.13 20.36
CA LYS A 65 -1.30 -6.55 19.24
C LYS A 65 -1.94 -6.94 17.91
N VAL A 66 -2.22 -8.23 17.72
CA VAL A 66 -2.84 -8.72 16.48
C VAL A 66 -4.22 -8.12 16.29
N LEU A 67 -5.10 -8.21 17.30
CA LEU A 67 -6.47 -7.69 17.21
C LEU A 67 -6.52 -6.17 17.07
N GLY A 68 -5.64 -5.46 17.78
CA GLY A 68 -5.60 -4.00 17.79
C GLY A 68 -5.19 -3.37 16.46
N ILE A 69 -4.31 -4.03 15.68
CA ILE A 69 -3.88 -3.50 14.37
C ILE A 69 -4.84 -3.86 13.23
N LEU A 70 -5.75 -4.83 13.41
CA LEU A 70 -6.64 -5.29 12.33
C LEU A 70 -7.48 -4.16 11.75
N LEU A 71 -8.16 -3.38 12.60
CA LEU A 71 -9.04 -2.30 12.16
C LEU A 71 -8.32 -1.18 11.40
N PRO A 72 -7.22 -0.57 11.92
CA PRO A 72 -6.55 0.48 11.17
C PRO A 72 -5.94 -0.02 9.86
N ILE A 73 -5.45 -1.27 9.81
CA ILE A 73 -4.91 -1.86 8.58
C ILE A 73 -6.03 -2.11 7.57
N ALA A 74 -7.11 -2.79 7.99
CA ALA A 74 -8.26 -3.05 7.14
C ALA A 74 -8.89 -1.75 6.64
N GLY A 75 -8.96 -0.72 7.49
CA GLY A 75 -9.49 0.59 7.13
C GLY A 75 -8.74 1.24 5.98
N PHE A 76 -7.40 1.36 6.05
CA PHE A 76 -6.67 2.02 4.97
C PHE A 76 -6.71 1.22 3.66
N VAL A 77 -6.74 -0.12 3.74
CA VAL A 77 -6.85 -0.99 2.57
C VAL A 77 -8.24 -0.85 1.93
N ALA A 78 -9.31 -0.92 2.73
CA ALA A 78 -10.69 -0.81 2.25
C ALA A 78 -11.00 0.57 1.64
N MET A 79 -10.39 1.63 2.17
CA MET A 79 -10.53 2.99 1.63
C MET A 79 -9.63 3.26 0.40
N GLY A 80 -8.79 2.31 0.00
CA GLY A 80 -7.90 2.46 -1.15
C GLY A 80 -6.78 3.48 -0.93
N PHE A 81 -6.28 3.61 0.31
CA PHE A 81 -5.15 4.47 0.63
C PHE A 81 -3.81 3.86 0.15
N GLU A 82 -2.80 4.72 0.00
CA GLU A 82 -1.53 4.35 -0.64
C GLU A 82 -0.42 4.17 0.39
N HIS A 83 0.06 2.94 0.54
CA HIS A 83 1.23 2.62 1.37
C HIS A 83 2.42 2.30 0.46
N CYS A 84 3.48 3.12 0.51
CA CYS A 84 4.60 3.00 -0.41
C CYS A 84 5.26 1.62 -0.36
N VAL A 85 5.41 1.02 0.82
CA VAL A 85 6.00 -0.31 0.99
C VAL A 85 5.08 -1.42 0.45
N ALA A 86 3.76 -1.28 0.59
CA ALA A 86 2.84 -2.25 -0.02
C ALA A 86 2.87 -2.15 -1.55
N ASN A 87 3.01 -0.93 -2.08
CA ASN A 87 3.10 -0.68 -3.52
C ASN A 87 4.40 -1.23 -4.14
N MET A 88 5.49 -1.34 -3.36
CA MET A 88 6.71 -2.05 -3.78
C MET A 88 6.47 -3.54 -4.08
N PHE A 89 5.34 -4.12 -3.63
CA PHE A 89 4.90 -5.45 -4.01
C PHE A 89 3.82 -5.40 -5.10
N PHE A 90 2.71 -4.70 -4.86
CA PHE A 90 1.55 -4.73 -5.78
C PHE A 90 1.89 -4.23 -7.19
N LEU A 91 2.68 -3.15 -7.30
CA LEU A 91 2.98 -2.54 -8.60
C LEU A 91 3.93 -3.42 -9.45
N PRO A 92 5.07 -3.93 -8.92
CA PRO A 92 5.90 -4.84 -9.69
C PRO A 92 5.23 -6.19 -9.95
N MET A 93 4.35 -6.67 -9.06
CA MET A 93 3.59 -7.90 -9.27
C MET A 93 2.61 -7.75 -10.44
N GLY A 94 1.84 -6.65 -10.49
CA GLY A 94 0.95 -6.38 -11.62
C GLY A 94 1.73 -6.19 -12.93
N LEU A 95 2.90 -5.56 -12.89
CA LEU A 95 3.74 -5.42 -14.09
C LEU A 95 4.27 -6.78 -14.56
N ALA A 96 4.72 -7.64 -13.64
CA ALA A 96 5.14 -9.00 -13.97
C ALA A 96 3.98 -9.82 -14.56
N ALA A 97 2.78 -9.73 -13.97
CA ALA A 97 1.58 -10.39 -14.50
C ALA A 97 1.25 -9.93 -15.92
N LYS A 98 1.29 -8.63 -16.17
CA LYS A 98 1.10 -8.04 -17.51
C LYS A 98 2.14 -8.57 -18.51
N LEU A 99 3.42 -8.65 -18.12
CA LEU A 99 4.50 -9.15 -18.98
C LEU A 99 4.37 -10.65 -19.30
N LEU A 100 3.69 -11.42 -18.43
CA LEU A 100 3.42 -12.84 -18.63
C LEU A 100 2.13 -13.10 -19.43
N GLY A 101 1.45 -12.04 -19.89
CA GLY A 101 0.25 -12.14 -20.73
C GLY A 101 -1.08 -12.15 -19.97
N PHE A 102 -1.07 -11.95 -18.65
CA PHE A 102 -2.31 -11.76 -17.87
C PHE A 102 -2.84 -10.33 -18.01
N GLY A 103 -4.11 -10.12 -17.70
CA GLY A 103 -4.75 -8.81 -17.65
C GLY A 103 -5.10 -8.22 -19.01
N ALA A 104 -5.17 -9.03 -20.07
CA ALA A 104 -5.52 -8.56 -21.43
C ALA A 104 -6.91 -7.88 -21.49
N GLY A 105 -7.85 -8.31 -20.65
CA GLY A 105 -9.17 -7.71 -20.51
C GLY A 105 -9.27 -6.58 -19.48
N VAL A 106 -8.18 -6.24 -18.79
CA VAL A 106 -8.17 -5.18 -17.78
C VAL A 106 -8.11 -3.82 -18.47
N ALA A 107 -9.10 -2.96 -18.19
CA ALA A 107 -9.13 -1.59 -18.68
C ALA A 107 -7.85 -0.85 -18.26
N ASP A 108 -7.32 -0.01 -19.15
CA ASP A 108 -6.13 0.82 -18.91
C ASP A 108 -4.87 0.04 -18.52
N ALA A 109 -4.78 -1.27 -18.79
CA ALA A 109 -3.57 -2.06 -18.59
C ALA A 109 -2.33 -1.44 -19.29
N GLY A 110 -2.54 -0.69 -20.37
CA GLY A 110 -1.52 0.09 -21.06
C GLY A 110 -0.82 1.14 -20.20
N ALA A 111 -1.51 1.73 -19.22
CA ALA A 111 -0.97 2.76 -18.32
C ALA A 111 0.12 2.20 -17.37
N LEU A 112 0.07 0.90 -17.09
CA LEU A 112 1.06 0.25 -16.23
C LEU A 112 2.42 0.15 -16.92
N SER A 113 3.35 0.97 -16.45
CA SER A 113 4.73 1.06 -16.92
C SER A 113 5.67 1.30 -15.75
N VAL A 114 6.98 1.07 -15.92
CA VAL A 114 7.98 1.38 -14.89
C VAL A 114 7.92 2.85 -14.47
N GLY A 115 7.70 3.77 -15.42
CA GLY A 115 7.52 5.19 -15.12
C GLY A 115 6.31 5.47 -14.24
N ALA A 116 5.18 4.81 -14.50
CA ALA A 116 3.97 4.92 -13.69
C ALA A 116 4.15 4.36 -12.27
N ILE A 117 4.98 3.32 -12.11
CA ILE A 117 5.36 2.79 -10.79
C ILE A 117 6.16 3.83 -10.00
N VAL A 118 7.18 4.43 -10.62
CA VAL A 118 8.00 5.47 -9.98
C VAL A 118 7.15 6.70 -9.63
N TYR A 119 6.23 7.08 -10.52
CA TYR A 119 5.28 8.16 -10.27
C TYR A 119 4.44 7.91 -9.02
N ASN A 120 3.80 6.73 -8.91
CA ASN A 120 3.03 6.37 -7.72
C ASN A 120 3.91 6.34 -6.46
N LEU A 121 5.08 5.68 -6.51
CA LEU A 121 5.97 5.55 -5.36
C LEU A 121 6.46 6.92 -4.88
N SER A 122 6.68 7.89 -5.77
CA SER A 122 7.06 9.25 -5.40
C SER A 122 5.99 9.93 -4.55
N ALA A 123 4.73 9.92 -5.02
CA ALA A 123 3.61 10.53 -4.33
C ALA A 123 3.28 9.82 -3.01
N ALA A 124 3.19 8.49 -3.04
CA ALA A 124 2.87 7.68 -1.87
C ALA A 124 3.94 7.82 -0.78
N THR A 125 5.24 7.84 -1.15
CA THR A 125 6.33 7.98 -0.18
C THR A 125 6.30 9.35 0.49
N LEU A 126 6.16 10.43 -0.28
CA LEU A 126 6.08 11.79 0.26
C LEU A 126 4.84 11.96 1.14
N GLY A 127 3.70 11.43 0.71
CA GLY A 127 2.47 11.42 1.50
C GLY A 127 2.65 10.65 2.81
N ASN A 128 3.24 9.45 2.75
CA ASN A 128 3.48 8.64 3.95
C ASN A 128 4.43 9.35 4.93
N ILE A 129 5.53 9.95 4.45
CA ILE A 129 6.46 10.71 5.30
C ILE A 129 5.70 11.84 6.03
N LEU A 130 4.89 12.61 5.30
CA LEU A 130 4.12 13.70 5.90
C LEU A 130 3.07 13.19 6.90
N GLY A 131 2.36 12.11 6.56
CA GLY A 131 1.37 11.46 7.44
C GLY A 131 1.97 10.99 8.77
N GLY A 132 3.13 10.33 8.73
CA GLY A 132 3.78 9.82 9.92
C GLY A 132 4.47 10.90 10.77
N SER A 133 5.16 11.84 10.13
CA SER A 133 5.93 12.88 10.82
C SER A 133 5.03 13.99 11.40
N LEU A 134 4.23 14.64 10.56
CA LEU A 134 3.48 15.83 10.94
C LEU A 134 2.24 15.51 11.77
N PHE A 135 1.48 14.48 11.41
CA PHE A 135 0.21 14.22 12.08
C PHE A 135 0.36 13.33 13.30
N VAL A 136 1.29 12.37 13.27
CA VAL A 136 1.44 11.41 14.38
C VAL A 136 2.62 11.75 15.28
N ALA A 137 3.84 11.84 14.76
CA ALA A 137 5.02 12.10 15.60
C ALA A 137 4.94 13.48 16.28
N LEU A 138 4.64 14.54 15.53
CA LEU A 138 4.48 15.89 16.11
C LEU A 138 3.26 15.96 17.06
N GLY A 139 2.16 15.29 16.73
CA GLY A 139 0.98 15.21 17.60
C GLY A 139 1.31 14.60 18.96
N TYR A 140 2.01 13.45 18.96
CA TYR A 140 2.47 12.83 20.21
C TYR A 140 3.53 13.66 20.93
N TRP A 141 4.44 14.31 20.21
CA TRP A 141 5.41 15.21 20.83
C TRP A 141 4.70 16.35 21.56
N TYR A 142 3.76 17.05 20.91
CA TYR A 142 3.02 18.16 21.51
C TYR A 142 2.26 17.74 22.77
N LEU A 143 1.62 16.57 22.76
CA LEU A 143 0.88 16.04 23.90
C LEU A 143 1.79 15.67 25.09
N ASN A 144 3.03 15.24 24.83
CA ASN A 144 3.97 14.81 25.87
C ASN A 144 4.98 15.90 26.27
N ALA A 145 5.14 16.97 25.48
CA ALA A 145 6.08 18.05 25.74
C ALA A 145 5.77 18.87 27.00
N LYS A 146 4.56 18.76 27.56
CA LYS A 146 4.15 19.44 28.80
C LYS A 146 4.39 18.63 30.08
N LYS A 147 5.07 17.47 30.00
CA LYS A 147 5.39 16.62 31.16
C LYS A 147 6.83 16.81 31.68
N CYS A 148 7.44 17.96 31.41
CA CYS A 148 8.72 18.38 32.00
C CYS A 148 8.48 19.47 33.04
#